data_AF-A0A6G8D9V8-F1
#
_entry.id   AF-A0A6G8D9V8-F1
#
_cell.length_a   1.000
_cell.length_b   1.000
_cell.length_c   1.000
_cell.angle_alpha   90.00
_cell.angle_beta   90.00
_cell.angle_gamma   90.00
#
_symmetry.space_group_name_H-M   'P 1'
#
loop_
_entity.id
_entity.type
_entity.pdbx_description
1 polymer ?
#
loop_
_entity_poly.entity_id
_entity_poly.type
_entity_poly.pdbx_seq_one_letter_code
_entity_poly.pdbx_strand_id
1 'polypeptide(L)' 'MASMEQIEMDKHRKSLDRDVSHLVDKYLKAMEWDIPDVDEPAARQMILDEIKREVGRIESQH' A
#
# COMPACT_ATOMS: atom_id res chain seq x y z
N MET A 1 23.33 2.69 -17.61
CA MET A 1 22.52 3.92 -17.81
C MET A 1 21.10 3.56 -17.48
N ALA A 2 20.41 4.33 -16.63
CA ALA A 2 18.99 4.10 -16.40
C ALA A 2 18.23 4.40 -17.70
N SER A 3 17.27 3.54 -18.06
CA SER A 3 16.35 3.79 -19.17
C SER A 3 15.51 5.04 -18.90
N MET A 4 14.97 5.68 -19.93
CA MET A 4 14.12 6.87 -19.80
C MET A 4 12.92 6.57 -18.88
N GLU A 5 12.39 5.36 -18.97
CA GLU A 5 11.30 4.80 -18.18
C GLU A 5 11.67 4.71 -16.68
N GLN A 6 12.90 4.32 -16.34
CA GLN A 6 13.37 4.29 -14.96
C GLN A 6 13.47 5.69 -14.34
N ILE A 7 13.89 6.68 -15.14
CA ILE A 7 13.99 8.08 -14.69
C ILE A 7 12.59 8.67 -14.44
N GLU A 8 11.61 8.38 -15.30
CA GLU A 8 10.22 8.79 -15.09
C GLU A 8 9.61 8.08 -13.86
N MET A 9 9.87 6.79 -13.69
CA MET A 9 9.44 6.06 -12.49
C MET A 9 10.04 6.61 -11.19
N ASP A 10 11.29 7.05 -11.21
CA ASP A 10 11.92 7.68 -10.05
C ASP A 10 11.26 9.02 -9.68
N LYS A 11 10.75 9.78 -10.65
CA LYS A 11 9.95 10.99 -10.38
C LYS A 11 8.61 10.63 -9.73
N HIS A 12 7.98 9.54 -10.17
CA HIS A 12 6.71 9.08 -9.63
C HIS A 12 6.83 8.36 -8.28
N ARG A 13 8.03 7.98 -7.85
CA ARG A 13 8.27 7.27 -6.57
C ARG A 13 7.62 7.96 -5.37
N LYS A 14 7.68 9.29 -5.30
CA LYS A 14 7.05 10.07 -4.21
C LYS A 14 5.52 10.06 -4.27
N SER A 15 4.95 10.02 -5.47
CA SER A 15 3.50 9.90 -5.64
C SER A 15 3.04 8.49 -5.27
N LEU A 16 3.77 7.47 -5.72
CA LEU A 16 3.47 6.08 -5.37
C LEU A 16 3.51 5.83 -3.86
N ASP A 17 4.52 6.36 -3.17
CA ASP A 17 4.63 6.31 -1.70
C ASP A 17 3.39 6.91 -1.01
N ARG A 18 2.95 8.09 -1.48
CA ARG A 18 1.74 8.75 -0.97
C ARG A 18 0.49 7.93 -1.25
N ASP A 19 0.36 7.39 -2.45
CA ASP A 19 -0.82 6.62 -2.85
C ASP A 19 -0.95 5.33 -2.05
N VAL A 20 0.17 4.62 -1.82
CA VAL A 20 0.20 3.43 -0.94
C VAL A 20 -0.11 3.81 0.51
N SER A 21 0.42 4.93 1.01
CA SER A 21 0.12 5.41 2.37
C SER A 21 -1.37 5.74 2.54
N HIS A 22 -1.95 6.46 1.58
CA HIS A 22 -3.39 6.75 1.57
C HIS A 22 -4.26 5.49 1.46
N LEU A 23 -3.78 4.47 0.76
CA LEU A 23 -4.48 3.19 0.67
C LEU A 23 -4.53 2.50 2.03
N VAL A 24 -3.43 2.51 2.78
CA VAL A 24 -3.38 1.98 4.15
C VAL A 24 -4.34 2.75 5.06
N ASP A 25 -4.27 4.08 5.05
CA ASP A 25 -5.13 4.91 5.90
C ASP A 25 -6.62 4.75 5.56
N LYS A 26 -6.96 4.53 4.28
CA LYS A 26 -8.33 4.25 3.85
C LYS A 26 -8.86 2.97 4.49
N TYR A 27 -8.10 1.88 4.47
CA TYR A 27 -8.54 0.62 5.06
C TYR A 27 -8.48 0.64 6.58
N LEU A 28 -7.54 1.37 7.16
CA LEU A 28 -7.50 1.58 8.61
C LEU A 28 -8.77 2.27 9.10
N LYS A 29 -9.20 3.36 8.45
CA LYS A 29 -10.48 4.04 8.74
C LYS A 29 -11.70 3.16 8.50
N ALA A 30 -11.65 2.26 7.53
CA ALA A 30 -12.72 1.29 7.30
C ALA A 30 -12.79 0.22 8.40
N MET A 31 -11.66 -0.10 9.04
CA MET A 31 -11.58 -1.00 10.20
C MET A 31 -11.91 -0.30 11.53
N GLU A 32 -11.87 1.04 11.59
CA GLU A 32 -12.27 1.85 12.76
C GLU A 32 -13.79 1.88 13.03
N TRP A 33 -14.58 0.97 12.43
CA TRP A 33 -15.96 0.73 12.85
C TRP A 33 -16.05 -0.63 13.57
N ASP A 34 -16.54 -0.57 14.81
CA ASP A 34 -16.92 -1.66 15.74
C ASP A 34 -15.83 -2.40 16.57
N ILE A 35 -14.56 -1.97 16.57
CA ILE A 35 -13.53 -2.56 17.46
C ILE A 35 -12.97 -1.51 18.44
N PRO A 36 -13.45 -1.49 19.69
CA PRO A 36 -12.77 -0.79 20.79
C PRO A 36 -11.34 -1.31 20.95
N ASP A 37 -10.39 -0.41 21.22
CA ASP A 37 -8.99 -0.75 21.52
C ASP A 37 -8.21 -1.41 20.37
N VAL A 38 -8.50 -1.06 19.11
CA VAL A 38 -7.72 -1.55 17.96
C VAL A 38 -6.23 -1.20 18.11
N ASP A 39 -5.37 -2.21 18.03
CA ASP A 39 -3.93 -2.03 17.89
C ASP A 39 -3.64 -1.49 16.47
N GLU A 40 -3.61 -0.16 16.35
CA GLU A 40 -3.40 0.54 15.09
C GLU A 40 -2.11 0.08 14.36
N PRO A 41 -0.95 -0.06 15.02
CA PRO A 41 0.23 -0.67 14.40
C PRO A 41 -0.02 -2.08 13.82
N ALA A 42 -0.69 -2.96 14.56
CA ALA A 42 -1.01 -4.30 14.06
C ALA A 42 -1.98 -4.25 12.87
N ALA A 43 -2.99 -3.38 12.91
CA ALA A 43 -3.93 -3.16 11.80
C ALA A 43 -3.23 -2.65 10.54
N ARG A 44 -2.34 -1.66 10.67
CA ARG A 44 -1.51 -1.15 9.56
C ARG A 44 -0.66 -2.26 8.95
N GLN A 45 -0.04 -3.11 9.77
CA GLN A 45 0.77 -4.23 9.30
C GLN A 45 -0.08 -5.25 8.52
N MET A 46 -1.26 -5.61 9.04
CA MET A 46 -2.19 -6.52 8.36
C MET A 46 -2.62 -5.98 6.99
N ILE A 47 -2.95 -4.68 6.91
CA ILE A 47 -3.34 -4.03 5.64
C ILE A 47 -2.17 -4.03 4.65
N LEU A 48 -0.94 -3.76 5.09
CA LEU A 48 0.23 -3.79 4.21
C LEU A 48 0.51 -5.18 3.66
N ASP A 49 0.36 -6.23 4.47
CA ASP A 49 0.57 -7.60 4.03
C ASP A 49 -0.51 -8.07 3.06
N GLU A 50 -1.75 -7.61 3.25
CA GLU A 50 -2.85 -7.77 2.29
C GLU A 50 -2.52 -7.11 0.94
N ILE A 51 -2.06 -5.85 0.95
CA ILE A 51 -1.66 -5.12 -0.26
C ILE A 51 -0.54 -5.87 -1.00
N LYS A 52 0.49 -6.34 -0.30
CA LYS A 52 1.58 -7.14 -0.90
C LYS A 52 1.06 -8.43 -1.53
N ARG A 53 0.13 -9.11 -0.88
CA ARG A 53 -0.47 -10.34 -1.41
C ARG A 53 -1.24 -10.07 -2.70
N GLU A 54 -2.03 -9.01 -2.74
CA GLU A 54 -2.78 -8.65 -3.95
C GLU A 54 -1.86 -8.22 -5.10
N VAL A 55 -0.76 -7.51 -4.81
CA VAL A 55 0.28 -7.23 -5.82
C VAL A 55 0.85 -8.54 -6.37
N GLY A 56 1.27 -9.47 -5.51
CA GLY A 56 1.80 -10.77 -5.94
C GLY A 56 0.78 -11.61 -6.74
N ARG A 57 -0.51 -11.48 -6.41
CA ARG A 57 -1.59 -12.10 -7.19
C ARG A 57 -1.70 -11.50 -8.58
N ILE A 58 -1.63 -10.18 -8.72
CA ILE A 58 -1.66 -9.48 -10.02
C ILE A 58 -0.44 -9.87 -10.85
N GLU A 59 0.74 -9.91 -10.26
CA GLU A 59 1.97 -10.36 -10.92
C GLU A 59 1.86 -11.79 -11.44
N SER A 60 1.19 -12.68 -10.69
CA SER A 60 0.98 -14.09 -11.08
C SER A 60 -0.10 -14.28 -12.15
N GLN A 61 -0.87 -13.24 -12.49
CA GLN A 61 -1.93 -13.28 -13.51
C GLN A 61 -1.45 -12.82 -14.90
N HIS A 62 -0.19 -12.38 -15.00
CA HIS A 62 0.46 -11.92 -16.22
C HIS A 62 1.66 -12.82 -16.58
#